data_AF-A0A7J6I7V7-F1
#
_entry.id   AF-A0A7J6I7V7-F1
#
_cell.length_a   1.000
_cell.length_b   1.000
_cell.length_c   1.000
_cell.angle_alpha   90.00
_cell.angle_beta   90.00
_cell.angle_gamma   90.00
#
_symmetry.space_group_name_H-M   'P 1'
#
loop_
_entity.id
_entity.type
_entity.pdbx_description
1 polymer ?
#
loop_
_entity_poly.entity_id
_entity_poly.type
_entity_poly.pdbx_seq_one_letter_code
_entity_poly.pdbx_strand_id
1 'polypeptide(L)'
;MENFKPDEVTVTVALSACADLGELETREWIQACVRHQKGLYTDLCLRNALINVYAKCGDVKAARRLFDSLQEKDVTTWTSMIAGHALHEQANEALNLFTKMKEARKYSKSSMIVPNDVTFIGVLMSCSHASLVEQGKHHFRSMMEDYGLKPRDPHFGCMVDLLCRANLVKEAFDFVSKMPICTNPVVWRTLLSACGIDGNVELGTQIRQKLMELEPAHVGDSVSLSNIYATKGMWDKKMSVREQIKQRRAPGCSSIEVSGSGISEFVATDDDHPLRSEIYKVLESLVVCMKGSYGYSLKISCLEDC
;
A
#
# COMPACT_ATOMS: atom_id res chain seq x y z
N MET A 1 17.63 33.97 -20.22
CA MET A 1 16.55 33.11 -19.70
C MET A 1 16.07 33.77 -18.42
N GLU A 2 14.84 34.26 -18.41
CA GLU A 2 14.24 34.86 -17.21
C GLU A 2 14.22 33.83 -16.08
N ASN A 3 14.71 34.23 -14.89
CA ASN A 3 14.56 33.44 -13.67
C ASN A 3 13.08 33.42 -13.28
N PHE A 4 12.33 32.48 -13.85
CA PHE A 4 10.93 32.26 -13.51
C PHE A 4 10.86 31.76 -12.07
N LYS A 5 10.50 32.63 -11.14
CA LYS A 5 10.25 32.25 -9.75
C LYS A 5 8.93 31.47 -9.73
N PRO A 6 8.93 30.16 -9.41
CA PRO A 6 7.71 29.38 -9.37
C PRO A 6 6.72 30.04 -8.41
N ASP A 7 5.47 30.17 -8.85
CA ASP A 7 4.38 30.62 -7.99
C ASP A 7 3.86 29.46 -7.12
N GLU A 8 3.01 29.80 -6.16
CA GLU A 8 2.42 28.88 -5.20
C GLU A 8 1.71 27.69 -5.83
N VAL A 9 1.00 27.93 -6.94
CA VAL A 9 0.26 26.90 -7.66
C VAL A 9 1.22 25.92 -8.31
N THR A 10 2.28 26.42 -8.96
CA THR A 10 3.32 25.59 -9.59
C THR A 10 3.99 24.68 -8.56
N VAL A 11 4.33 25.22 -7.38
CA VAL A 11 4.96 24.46 -6.31
C VAL A 11 4.00 23.42 -5.73
N THR A 12 2.72 23.77 -5.55
CA THR A 12 1.71 22.84 -5.03
C THR A 12 1.47 21.66 -5.96
N VAL A 13 1.40 21.89 -7.28
CA VAL A 13 1.24 20.83 -8.28
C VAL A 13 2.48 19.93 -8.32
N ALA A 14 3.67 20.51 -8.34
CA ALA A 14 4.92 19.76 -8.29
C ALA A 14 4.99 18.91 -7.02
N LEU A 15 4.63 19.47 -5.85
CA LEU A 15 4.54 18.76 -4.59
C LEU A 15 3.55 17.60 -4.64
N SER A 16 2.37 17.78 -5.25
CA SER A 16 1.40 16.69 -5.39
C SER A 16 1.97 15.53 -6.22
N ALA A 17 2.59 15.82 -7.36
CA ALA A 17 3.21 14.80 -8.20
C ALA A 17 4.36 14.08 -7.46
N CYS A 18 5.17 14.84 -6.74
CA CYS A 18 6.23 14.35 -5.85
C CYS A 18 5.68 13.43 -4.75
N ALA A 19 4.54 13.78 -4.15
CA ALA A 19 3.89 12.98 -3.13
C ALA A 19 3.55 11.57 -3.62
N ASP A 20 3.17 11.45 -4.89
CA ASP A 20 2.73 10.18 -5.47
C ASP A 20 3.90 9.26 -5.85
N LEU A 21 5.12 9.82 -6.03
CA LEU A 21 6.34 9.06 -6.31
C LEU A 21 7.00 8.50 -5.05
N GLY A 22 6.91 9.20 -3.91
CA GLY A 22 7.39 8.70 -2.62
C GLY A 22 8.91 8.50 -2.49
N GLU A 23 9.71 9.07 -3.41
CA GLU A 23 11.16 8.85 -3.48
C GLU A 23 11.97 9.81 -2.58
N LEU A 24 13.22 9.43 -2.27
CA LEU A 24 14.11 10.21 -1.41
C LEU A 24 14.64 11.47 -2.12
N GLU A 25 14.91 11.40 -3.43
CA GLU A 25 15.39 12.54 -4.23
C GLU A 25 14.35 13.68 -4.27
N THR A 26 13.08 13.30 -4.26
CA THR A 26 11.93 14.20 -4.12
C THR A 26 12.02 15.04 -2.84
N ARG A 27 12.48 14.46 -1.73
CA ARG A 27 12.59 15.16 -0.43
C ARG A 27 13.64 16.27 -0.47
N GLU A 28 14.75 16.07 -1.17
CA GLU A 28 15.84 17.06 -1.26
C GLU A 28 15.41 18.27 -2.09
N TRP A 29 14.75 18.02 -3.23
CA TRP A 29 14.19 19.07 -4.07
C TRP A 29 13.15 19.92 -3.31
N ILE A 30 12.27 19.28 -2.56
CA ILE A 30 11.26 19.96 -1.72
C ILE A 30 11.93 20.85 -0.68
N GLN A 31 12.93 20.33 0.02
CA GLN A 31 13.66 21.12 1.00
C GLN A 31 14.38 22.32 0.36
N ALA A 32 14.92 22.17 -0.85
CA ALA A 32 15.53 23.28 -1.59
C ALA A 32 14.47 24.34 -1.94
N CYS A 33 13.35 23.94 -2.58
CA CYS A 33 12.25 24.84 -2.94
C CYS A 33 11.72 25.62 -1.74
N VAL A 34 11.47 24.92 -0.62
CA VAL A 34 10.95 25.50 0.62
C VAL A 34 11.94 26.50 1.24
N ARG A 35 13.26 26.21 1.23
CA ARG A 35 14.30 27.13 1.75
C ARG A 35 14.40 28.43 0.94
N HIS A 36 14.17 28.36 -0.37
CA HIS A 36 14.25 29.50 -1.28
C HIS A 36 12.97 30.38 -1.29
N GLN A 37 11.90 29.94 -0.62
CA GLN A 37 10.58 30.57 -0.67
C GLN A 37 10.05 31.00 0.71
N LYS A 38 10.83 31.82 1.43
CA LYS A 38 10.52 32.29 2.81
C LYS A 38 9.16 33.00 2.99
N GLY A 39 8.56 33.55 1.93
CA GLY A 39 7.27 34.27 1.98
C GLY A 39 6.04 33.40 1.72
N LEU A 40 6.21 32.14 1.31
CA LEU A 40 5.11 31.24 0.93
C LEU A 40 4.58 30.39 2.11
N TYR A 41 5.20 30.50 3.28
CA TYR A 41 4.80 29.79 4.50
C TYR A 41 3.48 30.28 5.13
N THR A 42 2.88 31.36 4.61
CA THR A 42 1.62 31.89 5.15
C THR A 42 0.39 31.24 4.53
N ASP A 43 0.51 30.58 3.38
CA ASP A 43 -0.62 29.91 2.74
C ASP A 43 -0.90 28.54 3.35
N LEU A 44 -2.16 28.30 3.66
CA LEU A 44 -2.63 27.02 4.19
C LEU A 44 -2.56 25.92 3.12
N CYS A 45 -2.82 26.23 1.84
CA CYS A 45 -2.82 25.21 0.78
C CYS A 45 -1.41 24.65 0.57
N LEU A 46 -0.40 25.51 0.47
CA LEU A 46 1.00 25.08 0.37
C LEU A 46 1.44 24.29 1.61
N ARG A 47 1.07 24.73 2.82
CA ARG A 47 1.41 23.99 4.04
C ARG A 47 0.75 22.62 4.09
N ASN A 48 -0.49 22.51 3.62
CA ASN A 48 -1.20 21.24 3.49
C ASN A 48 -0.51 20.31 2.48
N ALA A 49 -0.05 20.85 1.34
CA ALA A 49 0.72 20.10 0.36
C ALA A 49 2.03 19.58 0.95
N LEU A 50 2.78 20.43 1.67
CA LEU A 50 4.01 20.03 2.35
C LEU A 50 3.78 18.94 3.41
N ILE A 51 2.73 19.07 4.24
CA ILE A 51 2.36 18.03 5.22
C ILE A 51 2.11 16.71 4.50
N ASN A 52 1.32 16.71 3.42
CA ASN A 52 1.02 15.51 2.64
C ASN A 52 2.28 14.86 2.06
N VAL A 53 3.18 15.65 1.46
CA VAL A 53 4.40 15.07 0.87
C VAL A 53 5.35 14.54 1.94
N TYR A 54 5.60 15.30 3.01
CA TYR A 54 6.46 14.82 4.09
C TYR A 54 5.91 13.52 4.70
N ALA A 55 4.60 13.42 4.86
CA ALA A 55 3.95 12.20 5.32
C ALA A 55 4.16 11.04 4.32
N LYS A 56 3.88 11.21 3.03
CA LYS A 56 4.04 10.14 2.03
C LYS A 56 5.50 9.70 1.84
N CYS A 57 6.47 10.61 1.93
CA CYS A 57 7.90 10.30 1.86
C CYS A 57 8.49 9.69 3.16
N GLY A 58 7.67 9.41 4.17
CA GLY A 58 8.12 8.78 5.42
C GLY A 58 8.69 9.71 6.49
N ASP A 59 8.82 11.02 6.22
CA ASP A 59 9.18 12.01 7.24
C ASP A 59 7.95 12.53 7.97
N VAL A 60 7.22 11.61 8.60
CA VAL A 60 6.01 11.89 9.39
C VAL A 60 6.29 12.90 10.51
N LYS A 61 7.52 12.94 11.03
CA LYS A 61 7.94 13.91 12.05
C LYS A 61 7.99 15.34 11.51
N ALA A 62 8.51 15.56 10.31
CA ALA A 62 8.46 16.88 9.67
C ALA A 62 7.01 17.29 9.35
N ALA A 63 6.20 16.38 8.81
CA ALA A 63 4.78 16.61 8.59
C ALA A 63 4.07 17.03 9.88
N ARG A 64 4.34 16.32 10.99
CA ARG A 64 3.73 16.60 12.29
C ARG A 64 4.15 17.96 12.86
N ARG A 65 5.42 18.37 12.71
CA ARG A 65 5.87 19.71 13.12
C ARG A 65 5.17 20.83 12.35
N LEU A 66 4.97 20.64 11.04
CA LEU A 66 4.21 21.60 10.22
C LEU A 66 2.74 21.65 10.61
N PHE A 67 2.14 20.48 10.88
CA PHE A 67 0.78 20.37 11.40
C PHE A 67 0.62 21.09 12.75
N ASP A 68 1.49 20.83 13.73
CA ASP A 68 1.37 21.42 15.06
C ASP A 68 1.58 22.95 15.06
N SER A 69 2.38 23.47 14.13
CA SER A 69 2.62 24.91 13.98
C SER A 69 1.53 25.68 13.22
N LEU A 70 0.47 25.01 12.74
CA LEU A 70 -0.71 25.66 12.16
C LEU A 70 -1.66 26.14 13.27
N GLN A 71 -2.00 27.42 13.30
CA GLN A 71 -3.02 27.94 14.22
C GLN A 71 -4.42 27.51 13.77
N GLU A 72 -4.72 27.68 12.49
CA GLU A 72 -5.95 27.21 11.86
C GLU A 72 -5.68 25.96 11.03
N LYS A 73 -6.55 24.95 11.16
CA LYS A 73 -6.45 23.67 10.46
C LYS A 73 -7.77 23.38 9.78
N ASP A 74 -7.73 23.11 8.48
CA ASP A 74 -8.91 22.71 7.72
C ASP A 74 -9.00 21.17 7.60
N VAL A 75 -10.04 20.69 6.94
CA VAL A 75 -10.26 19.25 6.71
C VAL A 75 -9.05 18.61 6.01
N THR A 76 -8.43 19.31 5.07
CA THR A 76 -7.26 18.84 4.34
C THR A 76 -6.06 18.68 5.28
N THR A 77 -5.79 19.64 6.17
CA THR A 77 -4.72 19.56 7.18
C THR A 77 -4.85 18.30 8.05
N TRP A 78 -6.04 18.06 8.59
CA TRP A 78 -6.32 16.89 9.43
C TRP A 78 -6.23 15.59 8.64
N THR A 79 -6.82 15.56 7.44
CA THR A 79 -6.86 14.37 6.60
C THR A 79 -5.46 13.93 6.16
N SER A 80 -4.61 14.86 5.74
CA SER A 80 -3.22 14.56 5.36
C SER A 80 -2.43 13.93 6.51
N MET A 81 -2.62 14.42 7.74
CA MET A 81 -1.91 13.88 8.90
C MET A 81 -2.46 12.52 9.33
N ILE A 82 -3.78 12.33 9.31
CA ILE A 82 -4.42 11.03 9.61
C ILE A 82 -3.98 9.97 8.60
N ALA A 83 -4.09 10.28 7.30
CA ALA A 83 -3.66 9.37 6.24
C ALA A 83 -2.15 9.07 6.30
N GLY A 84 -1.35 10.08 6.62
CA GLY A 84 0.09 9.93 6.83
C GLY A 84 0.43 8.94 7.94
N HIS A 85 -0.13 9.11 9.14
CA HIS A 85 0.09 8.15 10.22
C HIS A 85 -0.44 6.75 9.89
N ALA A 86 -1.59 6.67 9.21
CA ALA A 86 -2.17 5.40 8.80
C ALA A 86 -1.23 4.64 7.82
N LEU A 87 -0.63 5.34 6.86
CA LEU A 87 0.27 4.78 5.84
C LEU A 87 1.52 4.16 6.48
N HIS A 88 2.03 4.79 7.55
CA HIS A 88 3.22 4.35 8.29
C HIS A 88 2.88 3.47 9.50
N GLU A 89 1.74 2.79 9.47
CA GLU A 89 1.28 1.83 10.48
C GLU A 89 1.18 2.40 11.91
N GLN A 90 1.08 3.73 12.06
CA GLN A 90 0.95 4.44 13.33
C GLN A 90 -0.53 4.63 13.70
N ALA A 91 -1.27 3.52 13.79
CA ALA A 91 -2.72 3.51 13.95
C ALA A 91 -3.22 4.33 15.16
N ASN A 92 -2.54 4.23 16.31
CA ASN A 92 -2.92 4.96 17.52
C ASN A 92 -2.89 6.48 17.32
N GLU A 93 -1.87 6.99 16.63
CA GLU A 93 -1.75 8.44 16.35
C GLU A 93 -2.82 8.89 15.36
N ALA A 94 -3.08 8.10 14.31
CA ALA A 94 -4.12 8.40 13.34
C ALA A 94 -5.53 8.47 13.98
N LEU A 95 -5.88 7.49 14.83
CA LEU A 95 -7.17 7.46 15.53
C LEU A 95 -7.30 8.57 16.60
N ASN A 96 -6.19 8.91 17.27
CA ASN A 96 -6.13 10.05 18.19
C ASN A 96 -6.37 11.38 17.43
N LEU A 97 -5.73 11.56 16.28
CA LEU A 97 -5.95 12.74 15.43
C LEU A 97 -7.38 12.82 14.91
N PHE A 98 -7.99 11.70 14.52
CA PHE A 98 -9.39 11.66 14.13
C PHE A 98 -10.32 12.08 15.28
N THR A 99 -10.01 11.65 16.52
CA THR A 99 -10.76 12.08 17.71
C THR A 99 -10.63 13.58 17.94
N LYS A 100 -9.42 14.12 17.87
CA LYS A 100 -9.16 15.56 17.98
C LYS A 100 -9.82 16.38 16.86
N MET A 101 -9.87 15.86 15.63
CA MET A 101 -10.59 16.48 14.52
C MET A 101 -12.09 16.61 14.83
N LYS A 102 -12.71 15.55 15.37
CA LYS A 102 -14.12 15.57 15.80
C LYS A 102 -14.38 16.55 16.95
N GLU A 103 -13.43 16.71 17.86
CA GLU A 103 -13.51 17.70 18.95
C GLU A 103 -13.36 19.13 18.41
N ALA A 104 -12.38 19.37 17.53
CA ALA A 104 -12.15 20.67 16.90
C ALA A 104 -13.39 21.17 16.12
N ARG A 105 -14.13 20.25 15.49
CA ARG A 105 -15.44 20.54 14.85
C ARG A 105 -16.42 21.24 15.78
N LYS A 106 -16.44 20.91 17.08
CA LYS A 106 -17.41 21.46 18.05
C LYS A 106 -17.11 22.91 18.44
N TYR A 107 -15.85 23.34 18.33
CA TYR A 107 -15.39 24.64 18.84
C TYR A 107 -14.98 25.63 17.75
N SER A 108 -14.79 25.18 16.50
CA SER A 108 -14.44 26.05 15.37
C SER A 108 -15.64 26.88 14.90
N LYS A 109 -15.57 28.21 15.07
CA LYS A 109 -16.56 29.17 14.53
C LYS A 109 -16.32 29.57 13.07
N SER A 110 -15.11 29.34 12.55
CA SER A 110 -14.66 29.93 11.27
C SER A 110 -14.55 28.93 10.11
N SER A 111 -14.32 27.64 10.40
CA SER A 111 -14.21 26.58 9.38
C SER A 111 -14.92 25.32 9.83
N MET A 112 -15.84 24.82 9.01
CA MET A 112 -16.59 23.58 9.26
C MET A 112 -15.67 22.38 9.01
N ILE A 113 -15.01 21.90 10.06
CA ILE A 113 -14.15 20.71 10.00
C ILE A 113 -15.04 19.46 10.01
N VAL A 114 -15.32 18.89 8.84
CA VAL A 114 -16.09 17.67 8.70
C VAL A 114 -15.23 16.61 8.00
N PRO A 115 -15.03 15.43 8.63
CA PRO A 115 -14.41 14.28 7.98
C PRO A 115 -15.03 13.99 6.60
N ASN A 116 -14.18 13.78 5.61
CA ASN A 116 -14.60 13.41 4.26
C ASN A 116 -14.24 11.94 3.97
N ASP A 117 -14.51 11.50 2.74
CA ASP A 117 -14.17 10.18 2.22
C ASP A 117 -12.70 9.81 2.44
N VAL A 118 -11.76 10.73 2.17
CA VAL A 118 -10.32 10.48 2.34
C VAL A 118 -9.96 10.34 3.82
N THR A 119 -10.59 11.12 4.71
CA THR A 119 -10.42 10.97 6.16
C THR A 119 -10.78 9.55 6.61
N PHE A 120 -11.93 9.03 6.15
CA PHE A 120 -12.39 7.70 6.54
C PHE A 120 -11.54 6.58 5.95
N ILE A 121 -10.97 6.74 4.76
CA ILE A 121 -9.96 5.79 4.24
C ILE A 121 -8.78 5.67 5.22
N GLY A 122 -8.23 6.80 5.69
CA GLY A 122 -7.12 6.80 6.65
C GLY A 122 -7.49 6.14 8.00
N VAL A 123 -8.71 6.40 8.50
CA VAL A 123 -9.22 5.80 9.75
C VAL A 123 -9.41 4.29 9.60
N LEU A 124 -10.03 3.84 8.50
CA LEU A 124 -10.27 2.41 8.24
C LEU A 124 -8.96 1.64 8.00
N MET A 125 -8.02 2.24 7.27
CA MET A 125 -6.67 1.69 7.09
C MET A 125 -5.94 1.55 8.43
N SER A 126 -6.05 2.54 9.32
CA SER A 126 -5.50 2.46 10.68
C SER A 126 -6.13 1.33 11.49
N CYS A 127 -7.44 1.15 11.39
CA CYS A 127 -8.12 0.02 12.03
C CYS A 127 -7.61 -1.31 11.47
N SER A 128 -7.40 -1.39 10.15
CA SER A 128 -6.86 -2.59 9.49
C SER A 128 -5.47 -2.96 10.00
N HIS A 129 -4.54 -2.00 10.03
CA HIS A 129 -3.18 -2.22 10.49
C HIS A 129 -3.11 -2.61 11.97
N ALA A 130 -4.03 -2.13 12.80
CA ALA A 130 -4.12 -2.48 14.21
C ALA A 130 -5.08 -3.65 14.51
N SER A 131 -5.65 -4.30 13.49
CA SER A 131 -6.65 -5.38 13.62
C SER A 131 -7.85 -5.02 14.52
N LEU A 132 -8.27 -3.75 14.54
CA LEU A 132 -9.37 -3.24 15.35
C LEU A 132 -10.73 -3.43 14.67
N VAL A 133 -11.17 -4.69 14.54
CA VAL A 133 -12.35 -5.08 13.75
C VAL A 133 -13.61 -4.30 14.13
N GLU A 134 -13.95 -4.26 15.41
CA GLU A 134 -15.19 -3.62 15.87
C GLU A 134 -15.15 -2.08 15.70
N GLN A 135 -13.98 -1.45 15.89
CA GLN A 135 -13.82 -0.02 15.62
C GLN A 135 -13.91 0.28 14.13
N GLY A 136 -13.30 -0.54 13.27
CA GLY A 136 -13.39 -0.39 11.82
C GLY A 136 -14.83 -0.51 11.32
N LYS A 137 -15.58 -1.53 11.78
CA LYS A 137 -17.02 -1.68 11.49
C LYS A 137 -17.82 -0.47 11.97
N HIS A 138 -17.54 0.03 13.17
CA HIS A 138 -18.20 1.22 13.70
C HIS A 138 -17.92 2.46 12.85
N HIS A 139 -16.66 2.72 12.49
CA HIS A 139 -16.29 3.87 11.65
C HIS A 139 -16.86 3.78 10.24
N PHE A 140 -16.90 2.58 9.65
CA PHE A 140 -17.53 2.37 8.35
C PHE A 140 -19.03 2.69 8.37
N ARG A 141 -19.75 2.27 9.42
CA ARG A 141 -21.17 2.63 9.61
C ARG A 141 -21.36 4.13 9.85
N SER A 142 -20.59 4.70 10.78
CA SER A 142 -20.64 6.12 11.12
C SER A 142 -20.42 7.00 9.89
N MET A 143 -19.48 6.65 9.01
CA MET A 143 -19.27 7.32 7.72
C MET A 143 -20.55 7.47 6.90
N MET A 144 -21.38 6.42 6.85
CA MET A 144 -22.64 6.42 6.08
C MET A 144 -23.77 7.10 6.84
N GLU A 145 -23.94 6.77 8.13
CA GLU A 145 -25.09 7.17 8.95
C GLU A 145 -24.95 8.58 9.51
N ASP A 146 -23.77 8.93 10.05
CA ASP A 146 -23.54 10.21 10.73
C ASP A 146 -23.04 11.30 9.78
N TYR A 147 -22.31 10.91 8.72
CA TYR A 147 -21.68 11.84 7.77
C TYR A 147 -22.31 11.81 6.37
N GLY A 148 -23.21 10.88 6.09
CA GLY A 148 -23.90 10.78 4.79
C GLY A 148 -22.97 10.46 3.62
N LEU A 149 -21.78 9.91 3.89
CA LEU A 149 -20.78 9.61 2.87
C LEU A 149 -21.05 8.23 2.24
N LYS A 150 -21.09 8.19 0.91
CA LYS A 150 -21.24 6.94 0.17
C LYS A 150 -19.89 6.20 0.10
N PRO A 151 -19.82 4.91 0.48
CA PRO A 151 -18.61 4.13 0.31
C PRO A 151 -18.16 4.05 -1.16
N ARG A 152 -16.85 4.03 -1.35
CA ARG A 152 -16.14 3.84 -2.63
C ARG A 152 -15.14 2.69 -2.48
N ASP A 153 -14.60 2.21 -3.59
CA ASP A 153 -13.66 1.09 -3.65
C ASP A 153 -12.56 1.10 -2.57
N PRO A 154 -11.87 2.22 -2.27
CA PRO A 154 -10.85 2.22 -1.22
C PRO A 154 -11.39 1.89 0.18
N HIS A 155 -12.60 2.34 0.51
CA HIS A 155 -13.22 2.03 1.81
C HIS A 155 -13.52 0.54 1.94
N PHE A 156 -14.01 -0.08 0.87
CA PHE A 156 -14.25 -1.51 0.82
C PHE A 156 -12.94 -2.29 0.89
N GLY A 157 -11.90 -1.84 0.17
CA GLY A 157 -10.56 -2.39 0.27
C GLY A 157 -10.03 -2.41 1.70
N CYS A 158 -10.13 -1.30 2.43
CA CYS A 158 -9.72 -1.23 3.85
C CYS A 158 -10.53 -2.19 4.74
N MET A 159 -11.84 -2.30 4.53
CA MET A 159 -12.68 -3.21 5.33
C MET A 159 -12.38 -4.69 5.05
N VAL A 160 -12.11 -5.04 3.80
CA VAL A 160 -11.71 -6.40 3.42
C VAL A 160 -10.35 -6.73 3.99
N ASP A 161 -9.37 -5.83 3.85
CA ASP A 161 -8.04 -5.99 4.45
C ASP A 161 -8.14 -6.19 5.98
N LEU A 162 -8.95 -5.38 6.66
CA LEU A 162 -9.19 -5.48 8.11
C LEU A 162 -9.73 -6.87 8.51
N LEU A 163 -10.76 -7.36 7.81
CA LEU A 163 -11.37 -8.66 8.11
C LEU A 163 -10.43 -9.81 7.77
N CYS A 164 -9.71 -9.73 6.65
CA CYS A 164 -8.72 -10.74 6.26
C CYS A 164 -7.57 -10.83 7.26
N ARG A 165 -7.00 -9.69 7.70
CA ARG A 165 -5.94 -9.65 8.72
C ARG A 165 -6.39 -10.21 10.07
N ALA A 166 -7.66 -10.06 10.40
CA ALA A 166 -8.26 -10.65 11.60
C ALA A 166 -8.67 -12.13 11.44
N ASN A 167 -8.32 -12.77 10.33
CA ASN A 167 -8.70 -14.14 9.98
C ASN A 167 -10.22 -14.38 9.90
N LEU A 168 -10.98 -13.34 9.53
CA LEU A 168 -12.44 -13.37 9.35
C LEU A 168 -12.80 -13.47 7.85
N VAL A 169 -12.12 -14.36 7.11
CA VAL A 169 -12.20 -14.46 5.64
C VAL A 169 -13.64 -14.70 5.16
N LYS A 170 -14.42 -15.51 5.89
CA LYS A 170 -15.84 -15.74 5.57
C LYS A 170 -16.69 -14.47 5.73
N GLU A 171 -16.48 -13.71 6.80
CA GLU A 171 -17.18 -12.43 7.00
C GLU A 171 -16.79 -11.42 5.91
N ALA A 172 -15.52 -11.41 5.51
CA ALA A 172 -15.03 -10.57 4.42
C ALA A 172 -15.69 -10.93 3.07
N PHE A 173 -15.86 -12.24 2.78
CA PHE A 173 -16.59 -12.72 1.61
C PHE A 173 -18.06 -12.31 1.64
N ASP A 174 -18.75 -12.48 2.78
CA ASP A 174 -20.15 -12.09 2.94
C ASP A 174 -20.33 -10.57 2.80
N PHE A 175 -19.37 -9.79 3.31
CA PHE A 175 -19.34 -8.34 3.19
C PHE A 175 -19.27 -7.90 1.73
N VAL A 176 -18.33 -8.44 0.94
CA VAL A 176 -18.17 -8.11 -0.49
C VAL A 176 -19.34 -8.60 -1.33
N SER A 177 -19.90 -9.78 -1.00
CA SER A 177 -21.04 -10.35 -1.72
C SER A 177 -22.32 -9.53 -1.56
N LYS A 178 -22.48 -8.80 -0.45
CA LYS A 178 -23.62 -7.91 -0.20
C LYS A 178 -23.49 -6.54 -0.86
N MET A 179 -22.36 -6.23 -1.49
CA MET A 179 -22.14 -4.94 -2.13
C MET A 179 -22.89 -4.87 -3.47
N PRO A 180 -23.58 -3.75 -3.78
CA PRO A 180 -24.13 -3.51 -5.11
C PRO A 180 -22.98 -3.45 -6.11
N ILE A 181 -22.77 -4.55 -6.83
CA ILE A 181 -21.76 -4.76 -7.88
C ILE A 181 -20.40 -4.14 -7.50
N CYS A 182 -19.67 -4.78 -6.58
CA CYS A 182 -18.24 -4.51 -6.46
C CYS A 182 -17.56 -5.05 -7.73
N THR A 183 -17.53 -4.22 -8.78
CA THR A 183 -16.86 -4.50 -10.06
C THR A 183 -15.36 -4.53 -9.91
N ASN A 184 -14.82 -4.02 -8.80
CA ASN A 184 -13.38 -3.88 -8.62
C ASN A 184 -12.72 -5.25 -8.37
N PRO A 185 -11.96 -5.77 -9.36
CA PRO A 185 -11.36 -7.09 -9.25
C PRO A 185 -10.25 -7.14 -8.20
N VAL A 186 -9.67 -5.99 -7.82
CA VAL A 186 -8.62 -5.89 -6.79
C VAL A 186 -9.15 -6.35 -5.43
N VAL A 187 -10.38 -5.98 -5.05
CA VAL A 187 -10.97 -6.37 -3.76
C VAL A 187 -11.15 -7.89 -3.68
N TRP A 188 -11.65 -8.51 -4.75
CA TRP A 188 -11.78 -9.96 -4.86
C TRP A 188 -10.41 -10.67 -4.86
N ARG A 189 -9.38 -10.09 -5.46
CA ARG A 189 -8.01 -10.62 -5.42
C ARG A 189 -7.42 -10.59 -4.02
N THR A 190 -7.65 -9.54 -3.25
CA THR A 190 -7.24 -9.46 -1.84
C THR A 190 -7.87 -10.60 -1.03
N LEU A 191 -9.16 -10.88 -1.23
CA LEU A 191 -9.84 -12.03 -0.62
C LEU A 191 -9.27 -13.37 -1.08
N LEU A 192 -8.98 -13.53 -2.37
CA LEU A 192 -8.39 -14.76 -2.92
C LEU A 192 -7.01 -15.03 -2.30
N SER A 193 -6.19 -13.99 -2.16
CA SER A 193 -4.89 -14.08 -1.49
C SER A 193 -5.04 -14.51 -0.03
N ALA A 194 -6.00 -13.92 0.71
CA ALA A 194 -6.28 -14.29 2.10
C ALA A 194 -6.76 -15.76 2.23
N CYS A 195 -7.55 -16.26 1.27
CA CYS A 195 -7.93 -17.68 1.21
C CYS A 195 -6.72 -18.60 1.00
N GLY A 196 -5.65 -18.12 0.35
CA GLY A 196 -4.36 -18.79 0.25
C GLY A 196 -3.73 -19.09 1.60
N ILE A 197 -3.79 -18.11 2.51
CA ILE A 197 -3.21 -18.19 3.85
C ILE A 197 -4.08 -19.08 4.76
N ASP A 198 -5.40 -18.89 4.74
CA ASP A 198 -6.36 -19.70 5.53
C ASP A 198 -6.50 -21.13 4.97
N GLY A 199 -6.18 -21.33 3.69
CA GLY A 199 -6.36 -22.59 2.97
C GLY A 199 -7.83 -22.89 2.66
N ASN A 200 -8.69 -21.87 2.60
CA ASN A 200 -10.12 -22.05 2.32
C ASN A 200 -10.36 -22.28 0.82
N VAL A 201 -10.29 -23.55 0.40
CA VAL A 201 -10.44 -23.95 -1.00
C VAL A 201 -11.80 -23.55 -1.56
N GLU A 202 -12.86 -23.69 -0.76
CA GLU A 202 -14.23 -23.46 -1.23
C GLU A 202 -14.54 -21.98 -1.46
N LEU A 203 -14.11 -21.09 -0.56
CA LEU A 203 -14.20 -19.65 -0.82
C LEU A 203 -13.28 -19.25 -1.98
N GLY A 204 -12.07 -19.81 -2.04
CA GLY A 204 -11.11 -19.54 -3.11
C GLY A 204 -11.65 -19.85 -4.51
N THR A 205 -12.37 -20.97 -4.69
CA THR A 205 -12.98 -21.31 -5.98
C THR A 205 -14.16 -20.41 -6.33
N GLN A 206 -15.01 -20.04 -5.36
CA GLN A 206 -16.10 -19.10 -5.57
C GLN A 206 -15.60 -17.71 -5.98
N ILE A 207 -14.57 -17.21 -5.29
CA ILE A 207 -13.91 -15.94 -5.63
C ILE A 207 -13.28 -16.02 -7.02
N ARG A 208 -12.63 -17.14 -7.36
CA ARG A 208 -12.07 -17.34 -8.71
C ARG A 208 -13.15 -17.27 -9.78
N GLN A 209 -14.31 -17.88 -9.57
CA GLN A 209 -15.42 -17.82 -10.51
C GLN A 209 -15.89 -16.38 -10.72
N LYS A 210 -16.01 -15.59 -9.65
CA LYS A 210 -16.33 -14.16 -9.74
C LYS A 210 -15.28 -13.36 -10.49
N LEU A 211 -14.00 -13.62 -10.26
CA LEU A 211 -12.91 -12.98 -10.98
C LEU A 211 -12.87 -13.36 -12.47
N MET A 212 -13.31 -14.55 -12.85
CA MET A 212 -13.48 -14.92 -14.27
C MET A 212 -14.60 -14.13 -14.95
N GLU A 213 -15.68 -13.81 -14.24
CA GLU A 213 -16.77 -12.97 -14.75
C GLU A 213 -16.31 -11.52 -14.97
N LEU A 214 -15.39 -11.02 -14.13
CA LEU A 214 -14.88 -9.64 -14.19
C LEU A 214 -13.67 -9.48 -15.14
N GLU A 215 -12.63 -10.29 -14.97
CA GLU A 215 -11.37 -10.21 -15.72
C GLU A 215 -10.80 -11.62 -16.02
N PRO A 216 -11.26 -12.29 -17.09
CA PRO A 216 -10.86 -13.66 -17.43
C PRO A 216 -9.35 -13.86 -17.64
N ALA A 217 -8.64 -12.83 -18.11
CA ALA A 217 -7.26 -12.92 -18.59
C ALA A 217 -6.18 -12.77 -17.49
N HIS A 218 -6.56 -12.50 -16.24
CA HIS A 218 -5.58 -12.25 -15.19
C HIS A 218 -4.91 -13.53 -14.66
N VAL A 219 -3.65 -13.77 -15.07
CA VAL A 219 -2.88 -14.96 -14.70
C VAL A 219 -2.65 -15.08 -13.18
N GLY A 220 -2.57 -13.95 -12.46
CA GLY A 220 -2.36 -13.94 -11.01
C GLY A 220 -3.46 -14.65 -10.21
N ASP A 221 -4.68 -14.70 -10.74
CA ASP A 221 -5.82 -15.33 -10.06
C ASP A 221 -5.68 -16.86 -10.12
N SER A 222 -5.24 -17.39 -11.26
CA SER A 222 -4.92 -18.82 -11.42
C SER A 222 -3.72 -19.23 -10.56
N VAL A 223 -2.69 -18.39 -10.46
CA VAL A 223 -1.54 -18.66 -9.57
C VAL A 223 -1.99 -18.72 -8.11
N SER A 224 -2.82 -17.77 -7.67
CA SER A 224 -3.34 -17.72 -6.30
C SER A 224 -4.18 -18.95 -5.97
N LEU A 225 -5.06 -19.37 -6.89
CA LEU A 225 -5.83 -20.61 -6.71
C LEU A 225 -4.96 -21.88 -6.72
N SER A 226 -3.95 -21.95 -7.57
CA SER A 226 -2.94 -23.03 -7.56
C SER A 226 -2.24 -23.11 -6.20
N ASN A 227 -1.92 -21.98 -5.58
CA ASN A 227 -1.29 -21.93 -4.27
C ASN A 227 -2.26 -22.40 -3.17
N ILE A 228 -3.55 -22.04 -3.23
CA ILE A 228 -4.59 -22.56 -2.32
C ILE A 228 -4.68 -24.10 -2.42
N TYR A 229 -4.65 -24.67 -3.62
CA TYR A 229 -4.64 -26.13 -3.76
C TYR A 229 -3.37 -26.77 -3.18
N ALA A 230 -2.22 -26.13 -3.36
CA ALA A 230 -0.96 -26.62 -2.80
C ALA A 230 -0.98 -26.66 -1.27
N THR A 231 -1.55 -25.65 -0.59
CA THR A 231 -1.62 -25.62 0.88
C THR A 231 -2.50 -26.74 1.46
N LYS A 232 -3.44 -27.28 0.67
CA LYS A 232 -4.25 -28.46 1.04
C LYS A 232 -3.78 -29.78 0.43
N GLY A 233 -2.61 -29.82 -0.21
CA GLY A 233 -2.05 -31.03 -0.82
C GLY A 233 -2.83 -31.56 -2.04
N MET A 234 -3.67 -30.72 -2.67
CA MET A 234 -4.48 -31.09 -3.83
C MET A 234 -3.68 -30.94 -5.14
N TRP A 235 -2.65 -31.76 -5.31
CA TRP A 235 -1.67 -31.63 -6.39
C TRP A 235 -2.27 -31.77 -7.80
N ASP A 236 -3.25 -32.66 -7.98
CA ASP A 236 -3.91 -32.84 -9.29
C ASP A 236 -4.62 -31.56 -9.76
N LYS A 237 -5.36 -30.92 -8.85
CA LYS A 237 -6.04 -29.65 -9.15
C LYS A 237 -5.05 -28.50 -9.37
N LYS A 238 -3.95 -28.48 -8.62
CA LYS A 238 -2.86 -27.51 -8.83
C LYS A 238 -2.29 -27.62 -10.24
N MET A 239 -1.93 -28.84 -10.66
CA MET A 239 -1.36 -29.09 -11.98
C MET A 239 -2.36 -28.72 -13.09
N SER A 240 -3.63 -29.10 -12.94
CA SER A 240 -4.69 -28.72 -13.88
C SER A 240 -4.83 -27.21 -14.05
N VAL A 241 -4.80 -26.43 -12.95
CA VAL A 241 -4.85 -24.96 -13.03
C VAL A 241 -3.60 -24.38 -13.69
N ARG A 242 -2.42 -24.95 -13.45
CA ARG A 242 -1.16 -24.48 -14.06
C ARG A 242 -1.09 -24.77 -15.55
N GLU A 243 -1.62 -25.91 -16.02
CA GLU A 243 -1.69 -26.25 -17.44
C GLU A 243 -2.60 -25.29 -18.23
N GLN A 244 -3.62 -24.73 -17.59
CA GLN A 244 -4.51 -23.73 -18.19
C GLN A 244 -3.85 -22.35 -18.35
N ILE A 245 -2.72 -22.09 -17.69
CA ILE A 245 -1.98 -20.83 -17.81
C ILE A 245 -1.19 -20.85 -19.12
N LYS A 246 -1.81 -20.35 -20.19
CA LYS A 246 -1.22 -20.28 -21.54
C LYS A 246 -0.14 -19.19 -21.67
N GLN A 247 -0.22 -18.13 -20.86
CA GLN A 247 0.79 -17.07 -20.82
C GLN A 247 1.78 -17.39 -19.68
N ARG A 248 2.99 -17.82 -20.03
CA ARG A 248 4.11 -17.78 -19.08
C ARG A 248 4.36 -16.31 -18.73
N ARG A 249 4.49 -16.00 -17.44
CA ARG A 249 4.97 -14.68 -17.02
C ARG A 249 6.33 -14.45 -17.68
N ALA A 250 6.61 -13.22 -18.10
CA ALA A 250 7.99 -12.84 -18.35
C ALA A 250 8.78 -13.15 -17.07
N PRO A 251 9.87 -13.93 -17.14
CA PRO A 251 10.70 -14.18 -15.97
C PRO A 251 11.12 -12.84 -15.36
N GLY A 252 11.10 -12.76 -14.03
CA GLY A 252 11.49 -11.53 -13.35
C GLY A 252 12.94 -11.20 -13.68
N CYS A 253 13.24 -9.96 -14.05
CA CYS A 253 14.60 -9.52 -14.30
C CYS A 253 15.04 -8.49 -13.25
N SER A 254 16.33 -8.51 -12.91
CA SER A 254 17.00 -7.47 -12.13
C SER A 254 18.26 -7.07 -12.87
N SER A 255 18.53 -5.78 -12.98
CA SER A 255 19.76 -5.29 -13.60
C SER A 255 20.66 -4.58 -12.59
N ILE A 256 21.96 -4.70 -12.77
CA ILE A 256 22.96 -3.94 -12.02
C ILE A 256 23.83 -3.17 -13.01
N GLU A 257 24.06 -1.88 -12.74
CA GLU A 257 25.04 -1.10 -13.46
C GLU A 257 26.31 -1.02 -12.62
N VAL A 258 27.42 -1.51 -13.17
CA VAL A 258 28.74 -1.41 -12.53
C VAL A 258 29.57 -0.44 -13.37
N SER A 259 30.09 0.60 -12.72
CA SER A 259 30.87 1.65 -13.37
C SER A 259 32.06 1.05 -14.15
N GLY A 260 32.04 1.20 -15.47
CA GLY A 260 33.08 0.70 -16.37
C GLY A 260 32.81 -0.68 -17.00
N SER A 261 31.76 -1.40 -16.60
CA SER A 261 31.41 -2.73 -17.16
C SER A 261 29.99 -2.82 -17.72
N GLY A 262 29.25 -1.71 -17.76
CA GLY A 262 27.90 -1.65 -18.34
C GLY A 262 26.80 -2.18 -17.43
N ILE A 263 25.61 -2.34 -17.99
CA ILE A 263 24.43 -2.89 -17.32
C ILE A 263 24.42 -4.41 -17.52
N SER A 264 24.45 -5.18 -16.43
CA SER A 264 24.24 -6.63 -16.44
C SER A 264 22.81 -6.93 -16.02
N GLU A 265 22.08 -7.66 -16.85
CA GLU A 265 20.71 -8.11 -16.56
C GLU A 265 20.73 -9.57 -16.08
N PHE A 266 19.99 -9.85 -15.01
CA PHE A 266 19.80 -11.16 -14.42
C PHE A 266 18.33 -11.53 -14.51
N VAL A 267 18.02 -12.55 -15.28
CA VAL A 267 16.65 -13.02 -15.48
C VAL A 267 16.42 -14.27 -14.62
N ALA A 268 15.28 -14.36 -13.94
CA ALA A 268 14.93 -15.52 -13.13
C ALA A 268 14.88 -16.76 -14.01
N THR A 269 15.52 -17.86 -13.58
CA THR A 269 15.74 -19.10 -14.35
C THR A 269 16.73 -19.02 -15.52
N ASP A 270 17.40 -17.87 -15.69
CA ASP A 270 18.49 -17.74 -16.64
C ASP A 270 19.82 -18.18 -16.01
N ASP A 271 20.58 -18.92 -16.79
CA ASP A 271 21.82 -19.59 -16.41
C ASP A 271 23.01 -19.11 -17.27
N ASP A 272 22.80 -18.11 -18.12
CA ASP A 272 23.66 -17.76 -19.25
C ASP A 272 24.63 -16.59 -18.96
N HIS A 273 24.86 -16.25 -17.69
CA HIS A 273 25.77 -15.16 -17.33
C HIS A 273 27.25 -15.57 -17.50
N PRO A 274 28.10 -14.79 -18.21
CA PRO A 274 29.51 -15.15 -18.47
C PRO A 274 30.33 -15.42 -17.20
N LEU A 275 30.04 -14.71 -16.11
CA LEU A 275 30.72 -14.83 -14.81
C LEU A 275 29.96 -15.72 -13.81
N ARG A 276 28.99 -16.54 -14.26
CA ARG A 276 28.15 -17.36 -13.38
C ARG A 276 28.96 -18.13 -12.35
N SER A 277 30.01 -18.84 -12.77
CA SER A 277 30.81 -19.67 -11.85
C SER A 277 31.42 -18.88 -10.71
N GLU A 278 31.86 -17.65 -10.97
CA GLU A 278 32.49 -16.78 -9.97
C GLU A 278 31.43 -16.18 -9.03
N ILE A 279 30.30 -15.75 -9.58
CA ILE A 279 29.16 -15.24 -8.80
C ILE A 279 28.68 -16.29 -7.80
N TYR A 280 28.47 -17.53 -8.24
CA TYR A 280 28.02 -18.62 -7.37
C TYR A 280 29.06 -18.99 -6.30
N LYS A 281 30.37 -18.99 -6.63
CA LYS A 281 31.44 -19.17 -5.62
C LYS A 281 31.42 -18.09 -4.55
N VAL A 282 31.24 -16.82 -4.94
CA VAL A 282 31.12 -15.71 -3.98
C VAL A 282 29.86 -15.87 -3.14
N LEU A 283 28.72 -16.21 -3.76
CA LEU A 283 27.46 -16.44 -3.06
C LEU A 283 27.57 -17.55 -2.01
N GLU A 284 28.20 -18.67 -2.35
CA GLU A 284 28.49 -19.78 -1.42
C GLU A 284 29.33 -19.30 -0.23
N SER A 285 30.40 -18.53 -0.49
CA SER A 285 31.23 -17.98 0.58
C SER A 285 30.46 -17.05 1.52
N LEU A 286 29.56 -16.22 0.99
CA LEU A 286 28.71 -15.32 1.76
C LEU A 286 27.70 -16.09 2.59
N VAL A 287 27.07 -17.13 2.03
CA VAL A 287 26.14 -17.99 2.75
C VAL A 287 26.83 -18.69 3.92
N VAL A 288 28.06 -19.18 3.74
CA VAL A 288 28.86 -19.78 4.83
C VAL A 288 29.16 -18.74 5.92
N CYS A 289 29.61 -17.54 5.56
CA CYS A 289 29.87 -16.45 6.51
C CYS A 289 28.61 -16.05 7.30
N MET A 290 27.45 -15.94 6.62
CA MET A 290 26.18 -15.56 7.23
C MET A 290 25.66 -16.64 8.20
N LYS A 291 25.79 -17.92 7.85
CA LYS A 291 25.46 -19.05 8.73
C LYS A 291 26.35 -19.09 9.97
N GLY A 292 27.67 -18.90 9.79
CA GLY A 292 28.65 -18.99 10.87
C GLY A 292 28.63 -17.81 11.84
N SER A 293 28.37 -16.58 11.34
CA SER A 293 28.50 -15.36 12.16
C SER A 293 27.18 -14.87 12.76
N TYR A 294 26.04 -15.20 12.16
CA TYR A 294 24.73 -14.61 12.53
C TYR A 294 23.60 -15.64 12.74
N GLY A 295 23.89 -16.95 12.68
CA GLY A 295 22.88 -18.00 12.89
C GLY A 295 21.77 -18.04 11.83
N TYR A 296 22.01 -17.47 10.65
CA TYR A 296 21.01 -17.33 9.59
C TYR A 296 20.81 -18.66 8.83
N SER A 297 19.58 -19.19 8.80
CA SER A 297 19.22 -20.41 8.07
C SER A 297 18.46 -20.09 6.78
N LEU A 298 19.14 -20.20 5.64
CA LEU A 298 18.51 -20.14 4.32
C LEU A 298 17.80 -21.48 4.02
N LYS A 299 16.49 -21.44 3.78
CA LYS A 299 15.77 -22.53 3.09
C LYS A 299 16.06 -22.44 1.60
N ILE A 300 17.05 -23.18 1.12
CA ILE A 300 17.48 -23.23 -0.29
C ILE A 300 16.69 -24.27 -1.12
N SER A 301 15.55 -24.78 -0.62
CA SER A 301 14.74 -25.80 -1.31
C SER A 301 14.09 -25.35 -2.64
N CYS A 302 14.51 -24.22 -3.20
CA CYS A 302 14.07 -23.71 -4.50
C CYS A 302 15.20 -23.64 -5.55
N LEU A 303 16.44 -24.02 -5.21
CA LEU A 303 17.57 -24.05 -6.15
C LEU A 303 17.95 -25.47 -6.60
N GLU A 304 17.44 -26.52 -5.96
CA GLU A 304 17.79 -27.91 -6.30
C GLU A 304 16.91 -28.52 -7.43
N ASP A 305 15.85 -27.81 -7.86
CA ASP A 305 14.92 -28.26 -8.91
C ASP A 305 14.96 -27.39 -10.20
N CYS A 306 16.12 -26.84 -10.57
CA CYS A 306 16.35 -26.21 -11.88
C CYS A 306 17.43 -26.95 -12.66
#